data_AF-A0A8J6PSA9-F1
#
_entry.id   AF-A0A8J6PSA9-F1
#
_cell.length_a   1.000
_cell.length_b   1.000
_cell.length_c   1.000
_cell.angle_alpha   90.00
_cell.angle_beta   90.00
_cell.angle_gamma   90.00
#
_symmetry.space_group_name_H-M   'P 1'
#
loop_
_entity.id
_entity.type
_entity.pdbx_description
1 polymer ?
#
loop_
_entity_poly.entity_id
_entity_poly.type
_entity_poly.pdbx_seq_one_letter_code
_entity_poly.pdbx_strand_id
1 'polypeptide(L)'
;MKTILWLLKRDNFISEVVEELKFSEERKFRFDWAIPDLKIAIEYEGLFSGKSRHTTKSGFSRDTEKYNLAAIEGWIVLRYTAKTYKNLNRDLKKLLKK
;
A
#
# COMPACT_ATOMS: atom_id res chain seq x y z
N MET A 1 0.74 -7.96 7.85
CA MET A 1 1.33 -6.68 7.39
C MET A 1 2.22 -6.06 8.46
N LYS A 2 1.66 -5.57 9.57
CA LYS A 2 2.41 -4.89 10.65
C LYS A 2 3.68 -5.62 11.13
N THR A 3 3.60 -6.93 11.41
CA THR A 3 4.77 -7.70 11.87
C THR A 3 5.92 -7.71 10.85
N ILE A 4 5.61 -7.83 9.55
CA ILE A 4 6.62 -7.85 8.49
C ILE A 4 7.28 -6.47 8.39
N LEU A 5 6.48 -5.41 8.41
CA LEU A 5 6.96 -4.02 8.37
C LEU A 5 7.82 -3.68 9.57
N TRP A 6 7.41 -4.10 10.77
CA TRP A 6 8.19 -3.93 11.99
C TRP A 6 9.55 -4.62 11.92
N LEU A 7 9.60 -5.87 11.45
CA LEU A 7 10.87 -6.60 11.28
C LEU A 7 11.80 -5.88 10.29
N LEU A 8 11.27 -5.42 9.15
CA LEU A 8 12.06 -4.73 8.14
C LEU A 8 12.59 -3.39 8.63
N LYS A 9 11.80 -2.64 9.41
CA LYS A 9 12.25 -1.40 10.06
C LYS A 9 13.32 -1.68 11.11
N ARG A 10 13.09 -2.67 11.99
CA ARG A 10 14.05 -3.08 13.03
C ARG A 10 15.39 -3.51 12.44
N ASP A 11 15.36 -4.26 11.34
CA ASP A 11 16.55 -4.75 10.65
C ASP A 11 17.15 -3.69 9.69
N ASN A 12 16.69 -2.43 9.78
CA ASN A 12 17.20 -1.25 9.06
C ASN A 12 17.14 -1.36 7.52
N PHE A 13 16.20 -2.16 6.98
CA PHE A 13 15.92 -2.22 5.55
C PHE A 13 15.06 -1.04 5.07
N ILE A 14 14.26 -0.46 5.96
CA ILE A 14 13.37 0.69 5.69
C ILE A 14 13.47 1.68 6.85
N SER A 15 13.26 2.96 6.57
CA SER A 15 13.43 4.07 7.52
C SER A 15 12.20 4.22 8.44
N GLU A 16 11.09 4.69 7.89
CA GLU A 16 9.86 4.97 8.62
C GLU A 16 8.65 4.40 7.87
N VAL A 17 7.66 3.95 8.65
CA VAL A 17 6.41 3.42 8.11
C VAL A 17 5.26 4.21 8.71
N VAL A 18 4.54 4.94 7.86
CA VAL A 18 3.39 5.76 8.26
C VAL A 18 2.11 4.99 7.95
N GLU A 19 1.22 4.85 8.92
CA GLU A 19 -0.12 4.30 8.72
C GLU A 19 -1.08 5.41 8.23
N GLU A 20 -2.07 5.05 7.40
CA GLU A 20 -3.15 5.97 6.97
C GLU A 20 -2.65 7.27 6.29
N LEU A 21 -1.53 7.20 5.57
CA LEU A 21 -0.90 8.36 4.95
C LEU A 21 -1.82 8.97 3.88
N LYS A 22 -2.26 10.21 4.09
CA LYS A 22 -2.88 11.03 3.04
C LYS A 22 -1.78 11.48 2.07
N PHE A 23 -1.76 10.92 0.86
CA PHE A 23 -0.69 11.18 -0.11
C PHE A 23 -1.01 12.30 -1.10
N SER A 24 -2.29 12.52 -1.41
CA SER A 24 -2.71 13.55 -2.37
C SER A 24 -3.46 14.69 -1.66
N GLU A 25 -3.18 15.93 -2.04
CA GLU A 25 -3.82 17.11 -1.45
C GLU A 25 -5.28 17.28 -1.92
N GLU A 26 -5.52 17.06 -3.22
CA GLU A 26 -6.79 17.26 -3.92
C GLU A 26 -7.86 16.24 -3.50
N ARG A 27 -7.46 14.99 -3.29
CA ARG A 27 -8.36 13.89 -2.92
C ARG A 27 -7.93 13.32 -1.57
N LYS A 28 -8.87 13.11 -0.65
CA LYS A 28 -8.63 12.54 0.69
C LYS A 28 -8.28 11.04 0.67
N PHE A 29 -7.54 10.56 -0.33
CA PHE A 29 -7.09 9.18 -0.39
C PHE A 29 -5.98 8.95 0.63
N ARG A 30 -6.04 7.79 1.28
CA ARG A 30 -5.06 7.35 2.27
C ARG A 30 -4.52 5.99 1.89
N PHE A 31 -3.23 5.76 2.14
CA PHE A 31 -2.67 4.41 2.09
C PHE A 31 -2.72 3.73 3.45
N ASP A 32 -2.97 2.42 3.49
CA ASP A 32 -2.97 1.69 4.78
C ASP A 32 -1.59 1.81 5.46
N TRP A 33 -0.51 1.63 4.69
CA TRP A 33 0.86 1.91 5.09
C TRP A 33 1.65 2.58 3.95
N ALA A 34 2.63 3.40 4.31
CA ALA A 34 3.54 4.02 3.36
C ALA A 34 4.95 4.18 3.94
N ILE A 35 5.95 4.13 3.06
CA ILE A 35 7.35 4.48 3.31
C ILE A 35 7.63 5.74 2.48
N PRO A 36 7.42 6.94 3.05
CA PRO A 36 7.29 8.16 2.26
C PRO A 36 8.55 8.61 1.53
N ASP A 37 9.72 8.43 2.16
CA ASP A 37 11.03 8.75 1.59
C ASP A 37 11.34 7.92 0.33
N LEU A 38 10.81 6.70 0.26
CA LEU A 38 10.94 5.83 -0.91
C LEU A 38 9.75 5.92 -1.88
N LYS A 39 8.71 6.70 -1.56
CA LYS A 39 7.43 6.71 -2.26
C LYS A 39 6.87 5.30 -2.51
N ILE A 40 6.96 4.42 -1.51
CA ILE A 40 6.36 3.08 -1.56
C ILE A 40 5.11 3.06 -0.68
N ALA A 41 3.98 2.75 -1.28
CA ALA A 41 2.71 2.54 -0.60
C ALA A 41 2.37 1.05 -0.53
N ILE A 42 1.67 0.65 0.53
CA ILE A 42 1.31 -0.74 0.79
C ILE A 42 -0.17 -0.79 1.18
N GLU A 43 -0.94 -1.55 0.42
CA GLU A 43 -2.39 -1.72 0.58
C GLU A 43 -2.74 -3.16 0.92
N TYR A 44 -3.66 -3.34 1.84
CA TYR A 44 -4.29 -4.60 2.16
C TYR A 44 -5.75 -4.60 1.68
N GLU A 45 -5.95 -5.17 0.49
CA GLU A 45 -7.22 -5.27 -0.20
C GLU A 45 -8.12 -6.32 0.49
N GLY A 46 -9.06 -5.83 1.31
CA GLY A 46 -10.06 -6.65 2.01
C GLY A 46 -11.14 -7.17 1.06
N LEU A 47 -10.82 -8.16 0.21
CA LEU A 47 -11.76 -8.73 -0.77
C LEU A 47 -12.70 -9.81 -0.20
N PHE A 48 -12.50 -10.29 1.03
CA PHE A 48 -13.13 -11.52 1.53
C PHE A 48 -14.38 -11.34 2.42
N SER A 49 -14.79 -10.12 2.77
CA SER A 49 -16.10 -9.89 3.40
C SER A 49 -17.14 -9.65 2.31
N GLY A 50 -18.25 -10.39 2.29
CA GLY A 50 -19.26 -10.46 1.20
C GLY A 50 -19.90 -9.15 0.70
N LYS A 51 -19.57 -8.00 1.31
CA LYS A 51 -19.75 -6.65 0.76
C LYS A 51 -18.44 -5.88 0.95
N SER A 52 -17.52 -6.00 0.01
CA SER A 52 -16.29 -5.21 0.01
C SER A 52 -16.48 -3.99 -0.90
N ARG A 53 -15.95 -2.84 -0.49
CA ARG A 53 -15.90 -1.64 -1.33
C ARG A 53 -15.29 -1.96 -2.71
N HIS A 54 -14.31 -2.85 -2.75
CA HIS A 54 -13.61 -3.27 -3.95
C HIS A 54 -14.46 -4.15 -4.90
N THR A 55 -15.64 -4.63 -4.48
CA THR A 55 -16.54 -5.46 -5.32
C THR A 55 -17.74 -4.69 -5.86
N THR A 56 -17.96 -3.45 -5.40
CA THR A 56 -19.00 -2.56 -5.96
C THR A 56 -18.45 -1.78 -7.14
N LYS A 57 -19.28 -1.52 -8.17
CA LYS A 57 -18.87 -0.72 -9.36
C LYS A 57 -18.29 0.63 -8.95
N SER A 58 -18.97 1.34 -8.05
CA SER A 58 -18.55 2.67 -7.59
C SER A 58 -17.28 2.65 -6.74
N GLY A 59 -17.14 1.67 -5.84
CA GLY A 59 -15.95 1.52 -5.01
C GLY A 59 -14.73 1.17 -5.85
N PHE A 60 -14.86 0.22 -6.79
CA PHE A 60 -13.76 -0.14 -7.68
C PHE A 60 -13.32 1.04 -8.56
N SER A 61 -14.23 1.81 -9.15
CA SER A 61 -13.88 3.03 -9.90
C SER A 61 -13.10 4.02 -9.03
N ARG A 62 -13.54 4.26 -7.78
CA ARG A 62 -12.84 5.15 -6.86
C ARG A 62 -11.43 4.64 -6.49
N ASP A 63 -11.26 3.32 -6.41
CA ASP A 63 -9.96 2.72 -6.15
C ASP A 63 -9.04 2.86 -7.38
N THR A 64 -9.57 2.72 -8.60
CA THR A 64 -8.79 3.00 -9.83
C THR A 64 -8.32 4.46 -9.88
N GLU A 65 -9.16 5.43 -9.50
CA GLU A 65 -8.75 6.84 -9.39
C GLU A 65 -7.61 7.01 -8.38
N LYS A 66 -7.71 6.37 -7.20
CA LYS A 66 -6.66 6.40 -6.18
C LYS A 66 -5.33 5.88 -6.72
N TYR A 67 -5.31 4.71 -7.36
CA TYR A 67 -4.05 4.11 -7.82
C TYR A 67 -3.45 4.86 -9.01
N ASN A 68 -4.27 5.38 -9.92
CA ASN A 68 -3.78 6.20 -11.02
C ASN A 68 -3.13 7.47 -10.51
N LEU A 69 -3.77 8.15 -9.54
CA LEU A 69 -3.21 9.35 -8.93
C LEU A 69 -1.90 9.05 -8.19
N ALA A 70 -1.86 7.96 -7.42
CA ALA A 70 -0.63 7.49 -6.77
C ALA A 70 0.51 7.29 -7.79
N ALA A 71 0.22 6.62 -8.91
CA ALA A 71 1.21 6.40 -9.97
C ALA A 71 1.69 7.71 -10.61
N ILE A 72 0.79 8.66 -10.89
CA ILE A 72 1.11 9.99 -11.41
C ILE A 72 2.02 10.76 -10.45
N GLU A 73 1.77 10.68 -9.14
CA GLU A 73 2.57 11.32 -8.10
C GLU A 73 3.88 10.57 -7.80
N GLY A 74 4.18 9.50 -8.54
CA GLY A 74 5.44 8.75 -8.48
C GLY A 74 5.49 7.68 -7.40
N TRP A 75 4.34 7.23 -6.88
CA TRP A 75 4.27 6.15 -5.91
C TRP A 75 4.33 4.78 -6.56
N ILE A 76 5.09 3.88 -5.93
CA ILE A 76 4.96 2.44 -6.17
C ILE A 76 3.95 1.89 -5.16
N VAL A 77 2.81 1.39 -5.64
CA VAL A 77 1.77 0.83 -4.78
C VAL A 77 1.83 -0.71 -4.81
N LEU A 78 2.20 -1.32 -3.69
CA LEU A 78 2.15 -2.77 -3.50
C LEU A 78 0.82 -3.17 -2.86
N ARG A 79 0.04 -4.00 -3.56
CA ARG A 79 -1.32 -4.38 -3.17
C ARG A 79 -1.38 -5.86 -2.80
N TYR A 80 -1.91 -6.17 -1.63
CA TYR A 80 -1.95 -7.52 -1.09
C TYR A 80 -3.35 -7.90 -0.63
N THR A 81 -3.67 -9.18 -0.72
CA THR A 81 -4.89 -9.75 -0.13
C THR A 81 -4.53 -10.64 1.05
N ALA A 82 -5.54 -11.17 1.74
CA ALA A 82 -5.36 -12.21 2.75
C ALA A 82 -4.54 -13.42 2.27
N LYS A 83 -4.54 -13.71 0.96
CA LYS A 83 -3.78 -14.82 0.37
C LYS A 83 -2.33 -14.45 0.06
N THR A 84 -2.05 -13.20 -0.29
CA THR A 84 -0.76 -12.80 -0.87
C THR A 84 0.10 -11.93 0.05
N TYR A 85 -0.40 -11.46 1.20
CA TYR A 85 0.31 -10.52 2.08
C TYR A 85 1.69 -10.99 2.55
N LYS A 86 1.94 -12.31 2.60
CA LYS A 86 3.26 -12.86 2.95
C LYS A 86 4.35 -12.52 1.93
N ASN A 87 3.96 -12.20 0.69
CA ASN A 87 4.90 -11.80 -0.37
C ASN A 87 5.50 -10.41 -0.13
N LEU A 88 4.90 -9.59 0.75
CA LEU A 88 5.37 -8.23 1.06
C LEU A 88 6.87 -8.17 1.34
N ASN A 89 7.39 -9.07 2.17
CA ASN A 89 8.81 -9.10 2.53
C ASN A 89 9.72 -9.28 1.30
N ARG A 90 9.36 -10.22 0.42
CA ARG A 90 10.12 -10.51 -0.80
C ARG A 90 10.07 -9.32 -1.76
N ASP A 91 8.88 -8.79 -2.00
CA ASP A 91 8.67 -7.76 -3.00
C ASP A 91 9.30 -6.42 -2.56
N LEU A 92 9.18 -6.07 -1.28
CA LEU A 92 9.82 -4.86 -0.74
C LEU A 92 11.35 -4.96 -0.82
N LYS A 93 11.93 -6.10 -0.42
CA LYS A 93 13.38 -6.34 -0.59
C LYS A 93 13.83 -6.27 -2.04
N LYS A 94 12.98 -6.63 -3.01
CA LYS A 94 13.29 -6.50 -4.43
C LYS A 94 13.31 -5.03 -4.88
N LEU A 95 12.43 -4.19 -4.35
CA LEU A 95 12.42 -2.75 -4.63
C LEU A 95 13.64 -2.04 -4.03
N LEU A 96 14.05 -2.42 -2.81
CA LEU A 96 15.18 -1.81 -2.09
C LEU A 96 16.57 -2.17 -2.64
N LYS A 97 16.65 -3.19 -3.51
CA LYS A 97 17.90 -3.65 -4.14
C LYS A 97 18.17 -3.00 -5.50
N LYS A 98 17.26 -2.15 -5.98
CA LYS A 98 17.52 -1.30 -7.15
C LYS A 98 18.49 -0.19 -6.76
#